data_AF-T1IES8-F1
#
_entry.id   AF-T1IES8-F1
#
_cell.length_a   1.000
_cell.length_b   1.000
_cell.length_c   1.000
_cell.angle_alpha   90.00
_cell.angle_beta   90.00
_cell.angle_gamma   90.00
#
_symmetry.space_group_name_H-M   'P 1'
#
loop_
_entity.id
_entity.type
_entity.pdbx_description
1 polymer ?
#
loop_
_entity_poly.entity_id
_entity_poly.type
_entity_poly.pdbx_seq_one_letter_code
_entity_poly.pdbx_strand_id
1 'polypeptide(L)'
;MSHIQSNAALVVQDLLRTIGKRHLEKYGTTTLFAEDFMDDGSPIRLKVSIDIESGTAVIDFTGSGYEVWGNCNAPRAITLSAVIYCLRSMVGHDVPLNQGCLNPVKIIIPSNSILDPSDNAAVVGGNVQTSQRIVDVILKAFATCAASQGCMNNITFGQSDWGYYETIAGGAGAGPTWNGRSGIHTHMTNTRITDPELLEKRYPVILQAFELRENSGGAGYHKGGDGVIRQLMFRANIHLSILTERRVFQPYGLEGGMPGAKGLNLLLKNDGRTVYLGSKTAIDVNPGDVFKVCTPGGGGWGKTS
;
A
#
# COMPACT_ATOMS: atom_id res chain seq x y z
N MET A 1 8.97 26.76 -16.62
CA MET A 1 9.10 25.47 -15.89
C MET A 1 9.98 25.55 -14.64
N SER A 2 11.11 26.30 -14.63
CA SER A 2 11.99 26.38 -13.45
C SER A 2 11.30 26.96 -12.20
N HIS A 3 10.53 28.04 -12.31
CA HIS A 3 9.82 28.65 -11.18
C HIS A 3 8.84 27.71 -10.47
N ILE A 4 8.19 26.81 -11.21
CA ILE A 4 7.27 25.81 -10.66
C ILE A 4 8.04 24.76 -9.84
N GLN A 5 9.20 24.33 -10.34
CA GLN A 5 10.08 23.38 -9.64
C GLN A 5 10.73 24.02 -8.40
N SER A 6 11.15 25.28 -8.47
CA SER A 6 11.70 26.03 -7.34
C SER A 6 10.68 26.22 -6.22
N ASN A 7 9.42 26.55 -6.57
CA ASN A 7 8.35 26.65 -5.57
C ASN A 7 8.10 25.30 -4.88
N ALA A 8 8.05 24.21 -5.66
CA ALA A 8 7.89 22.87 -5.11
C ALA A 8 9.02 22.48 -4.14
N ALA A 9 10.26 22.88 -4.43
CA ALA A 9 11.39 22.65 -3.54
C ALA A 9 11.26 23.42 -2.22
N LEU A 10 10.92 24.71 -2.27
CA LEU A 10 10.78 25.56 -1.07
C LEU A 10 9.72 25.01 -0.10
N VAL A 11 8.56 24.60 -0.64
CA VAL A 11 7.48 24.07 0.20
C VAL A 11 7.87 22.74 0.86
N VAL A 12 8.64 21.89 0.18
CA VAL A 12 9.19 20.67 0.79
C VAL A 12 10.24 21.01 1.84
N GLN A 13 11.07 22.04 1.64
CA GLN A 13 12.03 22.48 2.66
C GLN A 13 11.31 22.91 3.93
N ASP A 14 10.26 23.73 3.84
CA ASP A 14 9.52 24.19 5.01
C ASP A 14 8.79 23.06 5.74
N LEU A 15 8.26 22.09 4.99
CA LEU A 15 7.74 20.85 5.54
C LEU A 15 8.81 20.11 6.36
N LEU A 16 10.00 19.90 5.78
CA LEU A 16 11.10 19.20 6.45
C LEU A 16 11.57 19.94 7.71
N ARG A 17 11.70 21.27 7.66
CA ARG A 17 12.03 22.10 8.84
C ARG A 17 11.02 21.91 9.96
N THR A 18 9.73 21.94 9.61
CA THR A 18 8.63 21.83 10.58
C THR A 18 8.64 20.46 11.26
N ILE A 19 8.73 19.39 10.46
CA ILE A 19 8.80 18.02 10.99
C ILE A 19 10.08 17.79 11.81
N GLY A 20 11.22 18.26 11.31
CA GLY A 20 12.50 18.14 12.00
C GLY A 20 12.48 18.79 13.39
N LYS A 21 11.96 20.02 13.51
CA LYS A 21 11.81 20.72 14.80
C LYS A 21 10.88 19.95 15.75
N ARG A 22 9.70 19.55 15.28
CA ARG A 22 8.74 18.78 16.08
C ARG A 22 9.32 17.45 16.57
N HIS A 23 10.07 16.75 15.71
CA HIS A 23 10.69 15.47 16.07
C HIS A 23 11.84 15.66 17.05
N LEU A 24 12.65 16.71 16.88
CA LEU A 24 13.71 17.09 17.81
C LEU A 24 13.15 17.40 19.20
N GLU A 25 12.06 18.16 19.28
CA GLU A 25 11.39 18.47 20.55
C GLU A 25 10.82 17.22 21.24
N LYS A 26 10.21 16.30 20.48
CA LYS A 26 9.57 15.09 21.04
C LYS A 26 10.55 13.98 21.39
N TYR A 27 11.63 13.80 20.62
CA TYR A 27 12.51 12.63 20.70
C TYR A 27 14.00 12.95 20.83
N GLY A 28 14.41 14.22 20.81
CA GLY A 28 15.81 14.63 20.96
C GLY A 28 16.70 14.35 19.74
N THR A 29 16.11 14.04 18.58
CA THR A 29 16.84 13.77 17.33
C THR A 29 16.11 14.36 16.13
N THR A 30 16.84 14.61 15.04
CA THR A 30 16.27 14.96 13.73
C THR A 30 16.23 13.77 12.77
N THR A 31 16.56 12.57 13.27
CA THR A 31 16.54 11.32 12.50
C THR A 31 15.22 10.58 12.73
N LEU A 32 14.46 10.40 11.66
CA LEU A 32 13.26 9.57 11.64
C LEU A 32 13.63 8.13 11.25
N PHE A 33 12.88 7.15 11.75
CA PHE A 33 13.05 5.76 11.37
C PHE A 33 11.71 5.04 11.28
N ALA A 34 11.55 4.18 10.27
CA ALA A 34 10.48 3.21 10.21
C ALA A 34 10.91 1.94 9.48
N GLU A 35 10.30 0.84 9.87
CA GLU A 35 10.40 -0.45 9.20
C GLU A 35 8.98 -1.06 9.10
N ASP A 36 8.78 -1.77 8.00
CA ASP A 36 7.64 -2.64 7.77
C ASP A 36 8.02 -3.77 6.79
N PHE A 37 7.20 -4.81 6.68
CA PHE A 37 7.57 -6.06 6.03
C PHE A 37 6.57 -6.46 4.94
N MET A 38 7.08 -6.98 3.82
CA MET A 38 6.29 -7.73 2.85
C MET A 38 5.81 -9.04 3.49
N ASP A 39 4.74 -9.65 2.98
CA ASP A 39 4.20 -10.89 3.56
C ASP A 39 5.19 -12.09 3.51
N ASP A 40 6.22 -12.05 2.65
CA ASP A 40 7.30 -13.03 2.61
C ASP A 40 8.40 -12.79 3.68
N GLY A 41 8.27 -11.71 4.46
CA GLY A 41 9.23 -11.31 5.49
C GLY A 41 10.31 -10.35 5.01
N SER A 42 10.35 -9.98 3.72
CA SER A 42 11.32 -9.02 3.21
C SER A 42 11.11 -7.64 3.85
N PRO A 43 12.15 -7.05 4.49
CA PRO A 43 12.01 -5.77 5.16
C PRO A 43 12.08 -4.61 4.17
N ILE A 44 11.27 -3.58 4.39
CA ILE A 44 11.44 -2.25 3.81
C ILE A 44 11.82 -1.33 4.97
N ARG A 45 13.05 -0.82 4.93
CA ARG A 45 13.60 0.04 6.00
C ARG A 45 13.81 1.44 5.49
N LEU A 46 13.46 2.41 6.33
CA LEU A 46 13.66 3.81 6.03
C LEU A 46 14.30 4.52 7.23
N LYS A 47 15.40 5.21 6.95
CA LYS A 47 15.98 6.23 7.83
C LYS A 47 15.92 7.57 7.12
N VAL A 48 15.43 8.60 7.80
CA VAL A 48 15.42 9.98 7.27
C VAL A 48 16.22 10.88 8.18
N SER A 49 17.29 11.47 7.67
CA SER A 49 18.11 12.44 8.43
C SER A 49 17.78 13.85 7.95
N ILE A 50 17.16 14.66 8.81
CA ILE A 50 16.72 16.02 8.46
C ILE A 50 17.74 17.05 8.96
N ASP A 51 18.14 17.94 8.07
CA ASP A 51 18.82 19.19 8.40
C ASP A 51 17.79 20.33 8.46
N ILE A 52 17.56 20.83 9.68
CA ILE A 52 16.56 21.86 9.97
C ILE A 52 16.99 23.24 9.44
N GLU A 53 18.28 23.53 9.35
CA GLU A 53 18.74 24.85 8.92
C GLU A 53 18.54 24.99 7.41
N SER A 54 19.07 24.04 6.66
CA SER A 54 18.93 24.04 5.19
C SER A 54 17.55 23.60 4.72
N GLY A 55 16.77 22.91 5.56
CA GLY A 55 15.50 22.31 5.16
C GLY A 55 15.69 21.13 4.20
N THR A 56 16.81 20.42 4.29
CA THR A 56 17.10 19.27 3.43
C THR A 56 17.02 17.96 4.20
N ALA A 57 16.92 16.84 3.48
CA ALA A 57 16.93 15.54 4.13
C ALA A 57 17.64 14.46 3.29
N VAL A 58 18.20 13.47 3.99
CA VAL A 58 18.67 12.23 3.39
C VAL A 58 17.63 11.15 3.68
N ILE A 59 16.99 10.64 2.63
CA ILE A 59 16.04 9.51 2.66
C ILE A 59 16.84 8.26 2.29
N ASP A 60 17.12 7.42 3.27
CA ASP A 60 18.00 6.27 3.16
C ASP A 60 17.25 4.95 3.37
N PHE A 61 17.21 4.13 2.32
CA PHE A 61 16.60 2.80 2.33
C PHE A 61 17.59 1.66 2.62
N THR A 62 18.82 1.98 3.02
CA THR A 62 19.83 0.99 3.40
C THR A 62 19.31 0.05 4.48
N GLY A 63 19.50 -1.25 4.28
CA GLY A 63 18.98 -2.30 5.14
C GLY A 63 17.61 -2.86 4.73
N SER A 64 16.99 -2.32 3.68
CA SER A 64 15.88 -3.00 2.99
C SER A 64 16.36 -4.33 2.40
N GLY A 65 15.42 -5.26 2.20
CA GLY A 65 15.69 -6.64 1.78
C GLY A 65 16.38 -6.75 0.42
N TYR A 66 17.04 -7.88 0.19
CA TYR A 66 17.62 -8.21 -1.11
C TYR A 66 16.55 -8.39 -2.19
N GLU A 67 16.98 -8.42 -3.45
CA GLU A 67 16.13 -8.91 -4.55
C GLU A 67 15.51 -10.27 -4.19
N VAL A 68 14.22 -10.43 -4.48
CA VAL A 68 13.45 -11.64 -4.16
C VAL A 68 13.23 -12.50 -5.39
N TRP A 69 13.25 -13.82 -5.22
CA TRP A 69 12.80 -14.79 -6.22
C TRP A 69 11.26 -14.81 -6.30
N GLY A 70 10.72 -13.71 -6.80
CA GLY A 70 9.31 -13.42 -6.90
C GLY A 70 9.11 -12.12 -7.68
N ASN A 71 7.87 -11.66 -7.79
CA ASN A 71 7.57 -10.46 -8.59
C ASN A 71 7.48 -9.16 -7.79
N CYS A 72 7.74 -9.18 -6.47
CA CYS A 72 7.64 -8.01 -5.59
C CYS A 72 8.86 -7.08 -5.64
N ASN A 73 9.79 -7.28 -6.57
CA ASN A 73 10.91 -6.36 -6.77
C ASN A 73 10.40 -5.05 -7.37
N ALA A 74 10.74 -3.92 -6.75
CA ALA A 74 10.37 -2.58 -7.18
C ALA A 74 11.57 -1.91 -7.87
N PRO A 75 11.49 -1.60 -9.18
CA PRO A 75 12.50 -0.80 -9.85
C PRO A 75 12.70 0.54 -9.13
N ARG A 76 13.93 1.08 -9.21
CA ARG A 76 14.30 2.37 -8.60
C ARG A 76 13.26 3.48 -8.83
N ALA A 77 12.71 3.56 -10.04
CA ALA A 77 11.68 4.53 -10.41
C ALA A 77 10.44 4.47 -9.53
N ILE A 78 9.99 3.27 -9.12
CA ILE A 78 8.83 3.07 -8.24
C ILE A 78 9.11 3.65 -6.86
N THR A 79 10.30 3.41 -6.31
CA THR A 79 10.73 3.97 -5.02
C THR A 79 10.75 5.50 -5.07
N LEU A 80 11.29 6.08 -6.14
CA LEU A 80 11.29 7.53 -6.35
C LEU A 80 9.86 8.10 -6.44
N SER A 81 8.97 7.45 -7.19
CA SER A 81 7.57 7.87 -7.30
C SER A 81 6.83 7.83 -5.97
N ALA A 82 7.05 6.80 -5.15
CA ALA A 82 6.47 6.71 -3.81
C ALA A 82 6.98 7.84 -2.89
N VAL A 83 8.28 8.16 -2.94
CA VAL A 83 8.84 9.30 -2.19
C VAL A 83 8.21 10.62 -2.62
N ILE A 84 8.09 10.89 -3.93
CA ILE A 84 7.43 12.10 -4.43
C ILE A 84 5.99 12.17 -3.94
N TYR A 85 5.24 11.08 -4.07
CA TYR A 85 3.85 10.99 -3.63
C TYR A 85 3.72 11.35 -2.14
N CYS A 86 4.54 10.73 -1.28
CA CYS A 86 4.50 10.99 0.16
C CYS A 86 4.83 12.44 0.50
N LEU A 87 5.96 12.97 -0.01
CA LEU A 87 6.34 14.37 0.21
C LEU A 87 5.22 15.31 -0.22
N ARG A 88 4.64 15.08 -1.40
CA ARG A 88 3.55 15.90 -1.92
C ARG A 88 2.27 15.80 -1.08
N SER A 89 1.92 14.60 -0.60
CA SER A 89 0.73 14.36 0.23
C SER A 89 0.81 15.01 1.61
N MET A 90 2.03 15.23 2.12
CA MET A 90 2.27 15.89 3.40
C MET A 90 2.35 17.41 3.28
N VAL A 91 2.61 17.93 2.08
CA VAL A 91 2.61 19.37 1.82
C VAL A 91 1.19 19.92 1.90
N GLY A 92 0.93 20.80 2.86
CA GLY A 92 -0.38 21.44 3.11
C GLY A 92 -0.78 22.55 2.11
N HIS A 93 -0.11 22.65 0.97
CA HIS A 93 -0.37 23.66 -0.06
C HIS A 93 -0.53 23.01 -1.44
N ASP A 94 -1.23 23.69 -2.36
CA ASP A 94 -1.35 23.23 -3.74
C ASP A 94 -0.05 23.47 -4.52
N VAL A 95 0.74 22.41 -4.63
CA VAL A 95 1.95 22.33 -5.44
C VAL A 95 1.72 21.37 -6.62
N PRO A 96 2.08 21.72 -7.86
CA PRO A 96 2.02 20.77 -8.97
C PRO A 96 2.96 19.59 -8.74
N LEU A 97 2.53 18.36 -9.05
CA LEU A 97 3.39 17.17 -8.95
C LEU A 97 4.55 17.28 -9.94
N ASN A 98 5.78 17.46 -9.47
CA ASN A 98 6.96 17.54 -10.33
C ASN A 98 8.26 17.19 -9.60
N GLN A 99 9.33 16.97 -10.36
CA GLN A 99 10.66 16.59 -9.87
C GLN A 99 11.27 17.59 -8.87
N GLY A 100 10.83 18.86 -8.86
CA GLY A 100 11.27 19.87 -7.91
C GLY A 100 11.03 19.51 -6.45
N CYS A 101 10.02 18.67 -6.15
CA CYS A 101 9.81 18.11 -4.81
C CYS A 101 10.98 17.26 -4.32
N LEU A 102 11.81 16.73 -5.23
CA LEU A 102 12.98 15.92 -4.90
C LEU A 102 14.27 16.73 -4.75
N ASN A 103 14.31 17.97 -5.21
CA ASN A 103 15.51 18.80 -5.11
C ASN A 103 16.08 18.95 -3.68
N PRO A 104 15.26 19.09 -2.61
CA PRO A 104 15.79 19.22 -1.25
C PRO A 104 16.08 17.86 -0.58
N VAL A 105 15.89 16.74 -1.27
CA VAL A 105 16.11 15.40 -0.69
C VAL A 105 17.13 14.58 -1.47
N LYS A 106 18.10 14.02 -0.74
CA LYS A 106 19.00 13.00 -1.27
C LYS A 106 18.39 11.63 -1.00
N ILE A 107 18.22 10.81 -2.04
CA ILE A 107 17.63 9.48 -1.91
C ILE A 107 18.71 8.40 -2.11
N ILE A 108 18.91 7.56 -1.11
CA ILE A 108 19.82 6.43 -1.11
C ILE A 108 18.99 5.14 -1.18
N ILE A 109 19.21 4.35 -2.22
CA ILE A 109 18.58 3.04 -2.40
C ILE A 109 19.72 2.05 -2.63
N PRO A 110 19.83 0.97 -1.83
CA PRO A 110 20.89 0.00 -2.00
C PRO A 110 20.68 -0.80 -3.29
N SER A 111 21.72 -0.92 -4.12
CA SER A 111 21.66 -1.72 -5.35
C SER A 111 21.53 -3.23 -5.05
N ASN A 112 20.91 -3.97 -5.97
CA ASN A 112 20.56 -5.38 -5.82
C ASN A 112 19.63 -5.67 -4.62
N SER A 113 18.82 -4.68 -4.25
CA SER A 113 17.79 -4.81 -3.22
C SER A 113 16.41 -4.99 -3.84
N ILE A 114 15.41 -5.29 -3.02
CA ILE A 114 14.01 -5.30 -3.43
C ILE A 114 13.53 -3.94 -3.97
N LEU A 115 14.28 -2.85 -3.73
CA LEU A 115 13.94 -1.47 -4.15
C LEU A 115 14.82 -0.92 -5.30
N ASP A 116 15.86 -1.65 -5.67
CA ASP A 116 16.75 -1.40 -6.81
C ASP A 116 17.29 -2.76 -7.30
N PRO A 117 16.40 -3.61 -7.84
CA PRO A 117 16.75 -4.96 -8.26
C PRO A 117 17.56 -4.95 -9.56
N SER A 118 18.11 -6.10 -9.92
CA SER A 118 18.73 -6.32 -11.22
C SER A 118 17.72 -6.28 -12.37
N ASP A 119 18.21 -6.07 -13.59
CA ASP A 119 17.39 -6.01 -14.81
C ASP A 119 16.68 -7.34 -15.14
N ASN A 120 17.10 -8.45 -14.53
CA ASN A 120 16.53 -9.78 -14.74
C ASN A 120 15.39 -10.10 -13.75
N ALA A 121 15.18 -9.26 -12.74
CA ALA A 121 14.17 -9.50 -11.71
C ALA A 121 12.75 -9.36 -12.25
N ALA A 122 11.83 -10.18 -11.75
CA ALA A 122 10.40 -9.97 -11.99
C ALA A 122 9.89 -8.80 -11.13
N VAL A 123 9.19 -7.85 -11.75
CA VAL A 123 8.85 -6.55 -11.12
C VAL A 123 7.36 -6.19 -11.04
N VAL A 124 6.47 -7.06 -11.53
CA VAL A 124 5.02 -6.77 -11.61
C VAL A 124 4.43 -6.39 -10.24
N GLY A 125 4.78 -7.16 -9.20
CA GLY A 125 4.39 -6.93 -7.80
C GLY A 125 5.04 -5.70 -7.18
N GLY A 126 6.18 -5.23 -7.68
CA GLY A 126 6.86 -4.03 -7.18
C GLY A 126 5.98 -2.78 -7.27
N ASN A 127 5.32 -2.57 -8.41
CA ASN A 127 4.45 -1.40 -8.62
C ASN A 127 3.16 -1.47 -7.79
N VAL A 128 2.69 -2.66 -7.44
CA VAL A 128 1.35 -2.84 -6.86
C VAL A 128 1.36 -3.16 -5.37
N GLN A 129 2.39 -3.84 -4.88
CA GLN A 129 2.51 -4.28 -3.50
C GLN A 129 3.63 -3.53 -2.78
N THR A 130 4.85 -3.59 -3.32
CA THR A 130 6.02 -2.99 -2.66
C THR A 130 5.94 -1.47 -2.62
N SER A 131 5.40 -0.85 -3.67
CA SER A 131 5.14 0.60 -3.69
C SER A 131 4.23 1.06 -2.54
N GLN A 132 3.18 0.28 -2.21
CA GLN A 132 2.31 0.54 -1.07
C GLN A 132 3.11 0.46 0.23
N ARG A 133 4.00 -0.52 0.37
CA ARG A 133 4.85 -0.66 1.55
C ARG A 133 5.87 0.46 1.70
N ILE A 134 6.42 0.97 0.60
CA ILE A 134 7.32 2.15 0.61
C ILE A 134 6.54 3.36 1.12
N VAL A 135 5.32 3.58 0.64
CA VAL A 135 4.45 4.66 1.14
C VAL A 135 4.18 4.51 2.63
N ASP A 136 3.81 3.30 3.06
CA ASP A 136 3.54 2.99 4.47
C ASP A 136 4.75 3.33 5.36
N VAL A 137 5.97 2.90 5.01
CA VAL A 137 7.16 3.21 5.85
C VAL A 137 7.49 4.70 5.88
N ILE A 138 7.29 5.42 4.76
CA ILE A 138 7.51 6.87 4.73
C ILE A 138 6.49 7.56 5.64
N LEU A 139 5.19 7.30 5.46
CA LEU A 139 4.15 7.94 6.26
C LEU A 139 4.26 7.57 7.75
N LYS A 140 4.72 6.36 8.06
CA LYS A 140 5.04 5.92 9.43
C LYS A 140 6.22 6.68 10.02
N ALA A 141 7.34 6.81 9.31
CA ALA A 141 8.53 7.51 9.80
C ALA A 141 8.23 8.99 10.10
N PHE A 142 7.41 9.62 9.26
CA PHE A 142 6.98 11.00 9.41
C PHE A 142 5.83 11.19 10.43
N ALA A 143 5.27 10.09 10.95
CA ALA A 143 4.12 10.06 11.83
C ALA A 143 2.93 10.86 11.29
N THR A 144 2.60 10.66 10.00
CA THR A 144 1.58 11.44 9.29
C THR A 144 0.19 10.85 9.47
N CYS A 145 0.05 9.54 9.27
CA CYS A 145 -1.21 8.80 9.42
C CYS A 145 -0.93 7.31 9.70
N ALA A 146 -1.95 6.60 10.19
CA ALA A 146 -1.92 5.15 10.28
C ALA A 146 -1.90 4.52 8.88
N ALA A 147 -1.47 3.27 8.77
CA ALA A 147 -1.42 2.59 7.48
C ALA A 147 -2.82 2.40 6.90
N SER A 148 -2.95 2.60 5.59
CA SER A 148 -4.11 2.10 4.84
C SER A 148 -3.97 0.58 4.64
N GLN A 149 -4.85 -0.02 3.84
CA GLN A 149 -4.84 -1.45 3.52
C GLN A 149 -3.51 -1.99 2.96
N GLY A 150 -2.57 -1.13 2.55
CA GLY A 150 -1.19 -1.51 2.16
C GLY A 150 -1.11 -2.50 0.99
N CYS A 151 -2.14 -2.54 0.14
CA CYS A 151 -2.31 -3.53 -0.91
C CYS A 151 -3.27 -3.01 -1.99
N MET A 152 -2.99 -3.27 -3.28
CA MET A 152 -3.95 -3.03 -4.37
C MET A 152 -5.01 -4.12 -4.51
N ASN A 153 -4.81 -5.26 -3.84
CA ASN A 153 -5.61 -6.48 -3.96
C ASN A 153 -5.85 -6.87 -5.42
N ASN A 154 -4.77 -7.14 -6.16
CA ASN A 154 -4.87 -7.48 -7.57
C ASN A 154 -5.39 -8.89 -7.74
N ILE A 155 -6.51 -8.99 -8.46
CA ILE A 155 -7.08 -10.26 -8.87
C ILE A 155 -7.14 -10.26 -10.39
N THR A 156 -6.52 -11.27 -10.98
CA THR A 156 -6.58 -11.53 -12.41
C THR A 156 -7.10 -12.94 -12.63
N PHE A 157 -7.93 -13.13 -13.63
CA PHE A 157 -8.33 -14.47 -14.02
C PHE A 157 -8.62 -14.53 -15.51
N GLY A 158 -8.48 -15.70 -16.10
CA GLY A 158 -8.63 -15.84 -17.54
C GLY A 158 -8.49 -17.26 -18.04
N GLN A 159 -8.50 -17.37 -19.36
CA GLN A 159 -8.15 -18.56 -20.11
C GLN A 159 -7.06 -18.19 -21.12
N SER A 160 -6.71 -19.11 -22.03
CA SER A 160 -5.66 -18.87 -23.03
C SER A 160 -5.91 -17.69 -23.98
N ASP A 161 -7.17 -17.31 -24.16
CA ASP A 161 -7.65 -16.36 -25.17
C ASP A 161 -8.22 -15.05 -24.61
N TRP A 162 -8.46 -14.98 -23.29
CA TRP A 162 -8.96 -13.76 -22.64
C TRP A 162 -8.50 -13.66 -21.18
N GLY A 163 -8.47 -12.44 -20.67
CA GLY A 163 -8.12 -12.16 -19.27
C GLY A 163 -8.92 -11.00 -18.71
N TYR A 164 -9.21 -11.09 -17.42
CA TYR A 164 -9.75 -10.03 -16.60
C TYR A 164 -8.74 -9.60 -15.55
N TYR A 165 -8.72 -8.32 -15.22
CA TYR A 165 -7.87 -7.75 -14.18
C TYR A 165 -8.65 -6.68 -13.42
N GLU A 166 -8.68 -6.82 -12.10
CA GLU A 166 -9.21 -5.84 -11.16
C GLU A 166 -8.27 -5.59 -9.98
N THR A 167 -8.33 -4.38 -9.45
CA THR A 167 -7.82 -4.03 -8.13
C THR A 167 -9.01 -3.83 -7.18
N ILE A 168 -8.91 -4.33 -5.95
CA ILE A 168 -10.03 -4.30 -5.01
C ILE A 168 -9.74 -3.31 -3.88
N ALA A 169 -10.72 -2.45 -3.62
CA ALA A 169 -10.66 -1.43 -2.59
C ALA A 169 -10.55 -2.02 -1.16
N GLY A 170 -10.20 -1.18 -0.19
CA GLY A 170 -10.12 -1.58 1.22
C GLY A 170 -10.16 -0.39 2.16
N GLY A 171 -9.62 -0.57 3.37
CA GLY A 171 -9.67 0.47 4.39
C GLY A 171 -8.55 1.50 4.24
N ALA A 172 -8.89 2.79 4.33
CA ALA A 172 -7.89 3.85 4.48
C ALA A 172 -7.46 4.03 5.94
N GLY A 173 -6.22 4.45 6.16
CA GLY A 173 -5.70 4.75 7.49
C GLY A 173 -6.30 6.01 8.09
N ALA A 174 -6.53 6.01 9.40
CA ALA A 174 -6.91 7.20 10.14
C ALA A 174 -5.73 8.17 10.33
N GLY A 175 -6.03 9.44 10.54
CA GLY A 175 -5.03 10.48 10.83
C GLY A 175 -5.39 11.32 12.04
N PRO A 176 -4.60 12.36 12.34
CA PRO A 176 -4.77 13.19 13.53
C PRO A 176 -6.10 13.92 13.61
N THR A 177 -6.79 14.12 12.48
CA THR A 177 -8.04 14.88 12.43
C THR A 177 -9.15 14.16 11.63
N TRP A 178 -8.96 12.90 11.22
CA TRP A 178 -9.93 12.18 10.39
C TRP A 178 -9.98 10.68 10.69
N ASN A 179 -11.18 10.13 10.57
CA ASN A 179 -11.38 8.68 10.44
C ASN A 179 -10.97 8.23 9.04
N GLY A 180 -10.44 7.00 8.95
CA GLY A 180 -10.19 6.33 7.67
C GLY A 180 -11.49 6.05 6.93
N ARG A 181 -11.48 6.24 5.61
CA ARG A 181 -12.61 5.93 4.74
C ARG A 181 -12.64 4.43 4.42
N SER A 182 -13.81 3.80 4.53
CA SER A 182 -14.02 2.39 4.20
C SER A 182 -14.20 2.16 2.70
N GLY A 183 -13.72 1.03 2.21
CA GLY A 183 -13.98 0.54 0.85
C GLY A 183 -13.48 1.45 -0.27
N ILE A 184 -12.30 2.06 -0.12
CA ILE A 184 -11.69 2.91 -1.15
C ILE A 184 -10.32 2.39 -1.61
N HIS A 185 -9.94 2.76 -2.82
CA HIS A 185 -8.57 2.62 -3.30
C HIS A 185 -7.69 3.71 -2.66
N THR A 186 -6.48 3.33 -2.23
CA THR A 186 -5.59 4.19 -1.44
C THR A 186 -4.20 4.25 -2.04
N HIS A 187 -3.55 5.40 -1.87
CA HIS A 187 -2.15 5.66 -2.23
C HIS A 187 -1.83 5.32 -3.69
N MET A 188 -1.03 4.28 -3.92
CA MET A 188 -0.49 3.95 -5.25
C MET A 188 -1.55 3.38 -6.20
N THR A 189 -2.81 3.28 -5.78
CA THR A 189 -3.91 2.77 -6.60
C THR A 189 -4.72 3.89 -7.23
N ASN A 190 -4.79 3.94 -8.56
CA ASN A 190 -5.54 4.94 -9.31
C ASN A 190 -6.50 4.30 -10.34
N THR A 191 -7.35 3.42 -9.85
CA THR A 191 -8.30 2.66 -10.66
C THR A 191 -9.70 2.79 -10.07
N ARG A 192 -10.73 2.53 -10.88
CA ARG A 192 -12.11 2.40 -10.41
C ARG A 192 -12.52 0.93 -10.45
N ILE A 193 -13.49 0.58 -9.62
CA ILE A 193 -14.10 -0.76 -9.62
C ILE A 193 -14.71 -1.08 -10.99
N THR A 194 -14.73 -2.36 -11.35
CA THR A 194 -15.48 -2.79 -12.53
C THR A 194 -16.97 -2.83 -12.18
N ASP A 195 -17.80 -2.34 -13.10
CA ASP A 195 -19.26 -2.46 -12.98
C ASP A 195 -19.68 -3.95 -12.86
N PRO A 196 -20.45 -4.33 -11.83
CA PRO A 196 -20.87 -5.71 -11.62
C PRO A 196 -21.61 -6.32 -12.81
N GLU A 197 -22.51 -5.58 -13.46
CA GLU A 197 -23.29 -6.10 -14.58
C GLU A 197 -22.41 -6.34 -15.80
N LEU A 198 -21.46 -5.44 -16.06
CA LEU A 198 -20.47 -5.64 -17.12
C LEU A 198 -19.53 -6.81 -16.84
N LEU A 199 -19.13 -7.01 -15.58
CA LEU A 199 -18.31 -8.15 -15.15
C LEU A 199 -19.04 -9.48 -15.45
N GLU A 200 -20.28 -9.63 -14.97
CA GLU A 200 -21.05 -10.87 -15.12
C GLU A 200 -21.50 -11.14 -16.56
N LYS A 201 -21.72 -10.07 -17.34
CA LYS A 201 -22.07 -10.17 -18.76
C LYS A 201 -20.90 -10.61 -19.63
N ARG A 202 -19.67 -10.16 -19.33
CA ARG A 202 -18.50 -10.42 -20.16
C ARG A 202 -17.72 -11.67 -19.77
N TYR A 203 -17.77 -12.05 -18.50
CA TYR A 203 -16.94 -13.12 -17.97
C TYR A 203 -17.80 -14.23 -17.34
N PRO A 204 -17.35 -15.50 -17.36
CA PRO A 204 -18.12 -16.59 -16.79
C PRO A 204 -17.95 -16.65 -15.26
N VAL A 205 -18.33 -15.56 -14.59
CA VAL A 205 -18.37 -15.42 -13.13
C VAL A 205 -19.71 -14.80 -12.70
N ILE A 206 -20.07 -14.99 -11.43
CA ILE A 206 -21.15 -14.28 -10.73
C ILE A 206 -20.56 -13.62 -9.49
N LEU A 207 -20.84 -12.33 -9.30
CA LEU A 207 -20.48 -11.57 -8.11
C LEU A 207 -21.52 -11.82 -7.02
N GLN A 208 -21.25 -12.76 -6.13
CA GLN A 208 -22.18 -13.14 -5.06
C GLN A 208 -22.26 -12.12 -3.94
N ALA A 209 -21.16 -11.41 -3.66
CA ALA A 209 -21.11 -10.40 -2.63
C ALA A 209 -20.12 -9.30 -2.99
N PHE A 210 -20.50 -8.05 -2.71
CA PHE A 210 -19.58 -6.92 -2.67
C PHE A 210 -20.06 -5.91 -1.62
N GLU A 211 -19.45 -5.97 -0.44
CA GLU A 211 -19.90 -5.24 0.74
C GLU A 211 -18.73 -4.75 1.59
N LEU A 212 -18.99 -3.82 2.51
CA LEU A 212 -17.98 -3.43 3.49
C LEU A 212 -17.73 -4.58 4.46
N ARG A 213 -16.45 -4.77 4.82
CA ARG A 213 -16.04 -5.75 5.83
C ARG A 213 -16.10 -5.09 7.20
N GLU A 214 -17.28 -5.08 7.81
CA GLU A 214 -17.52 -4.39 9.08
C GLU A 214 -16.50 -4.75 10.16
N ASN A 215 -16.06 -3.74 10.90
CA ASN A 215 -15.13 -3.86 12.04
C ASN A 215 -13.75 -4.41 11.67
N SER A 216 -13.33 -4.27 10.41
CA SER A 216 -11.97 -4.60 9.97
C SER A 216 -11.00 -3.42 10.12
N GLY A 217 -11.51 -2.19 10.22
CA GLY A 217 -10.73 -1.00 10.56
C GLY A 217 -10.21 -1.02 12.00
N GLY A 218 -8.99 -0.55 12.18
CA GLY A 218 -8.35 -0.46 13.49
C GLY A 218 -9.04 0.58 14.39
N ALA A 219 -9.26 0.21 15.65
CA ALA A 219 -9.81 1.13 16.66
C ALA A 219 -8.82 2.25 16.99
N GLY A 220 -9.32 3.40 17.42
CA GLY A 220 -8.53 4.54 17.85
C GLY A 220 -9.45 5.70 18.21
N TYR A 221 -8.89 6.82 18.65
CA TYR A 221 -9.63 8.08 18.74
C TYR A 221 -10.28 8.42 17.38
N HIS A 222 -9.50 8.25 16.32
CA HIS A 222 -10.03 8.14 14.97
C HIS A 222 -9.90 6.70 14.46
N LYS A 223 -11.00 6.15 13.96
CA LYS A 223 -11.08 4.76 13.48
C LYS A 223 -10.49 4.63 12.09
N GLY A 224 -9.76 3.56 11.82
CA GLY A 224 -9.38 3.16 10.46
C GLY A 224 -10.61 2.75 9.65
N GLY A 225 -10.53 2.87 8.33
CA GLY A 225 -11.59 2.45 7.43
C GLY A 225 -11.71 0.93 7.34
N ASP A 226 -12.91 0.44 7.10
CA ASP A 226 -13.16 -0.97 6.84
C ASP A 226 -12.72 -1.37 5.43
N GLY A 227 -12.22 -2.60 5.31
CA GLY A 227 -12.02 -3.27 4.04
C GLY A 227 -13.33 -3.63 3.34
N VAL A 228 -13.26 -4.50 2.35
CA VAL A 228 -14.43 -5.04 1.64
C VAL A 228 -14.39 -6.56 1.60
N ILE A 229 -15.56 -7.16 1.46
CA ILE A 229 -15.72 -8.58 1.09
C ILE A 229 -16.16 -8.60 -0.36
N ARG A 230 -15.45 -9.37 -1.19
CA ARG A 230 -15.83 -9.63 -2.59
C ARG A 230 -15.84 -11.13 -2.83
N GLN A 231 -16.93 -11.66 -3.38
CA GLN A 231 -17.10 -13.09 -3.67
C GLN A 231 -17.42 -13.32 -5.13
N LEU A 232 -16.57 -14.06 -5.83
CA LEU A 232 -16.74 -14.41 -7.23
C LEU A 232 -16.93 -15.93 -7.35
N MET A 233 -18.12 -16.35 -7.78
CA MET A 233 -18.38 -17.73 -8.17
C MET A 233 -18.00 -17.93 -9.63
N PHE A 234 -17.17 -18.92 -9.92
CA PHE A 234 -16.76 -19.25 -11.28
C PHE A 234 -17.78 -20.17 -11.94
N ARG A 235 -18.03 -19.98 -13.24
CA ARG A 235 -18.96 -20.79 -14.06
C ARG A 235 -18.26 -21.61 -15.14
N ALA A 236 -16.94 -21.50 -15.23
CA ALA A 236 -16.08 -22.21 -16.18
C ALA A 236 -14.76 -22.57 -15.50
N ASN A 237 -14.01 -23.49 -16.11
CA ASN A 237 -12.61 -23.73 -15.71
C ASN A 237 -11.80 -22.48 -16.05
N ILE A 238 -11.25 -21.83 -15.04
CA ILE A 238 -10.55 -20.55 -15.16
C ILE A 238 -9.22 -20.63 -14.43
N HIS A 239 -8.19 -20.00 -14.98
CA HIS A 239 -6.95 -19.77 -14.25
C HIS A 239 -7.07 -18.48 -13.43
N LEU A 240 -7.00 -18.59 -12.10
CA LEU A 240 -7.08 -17.48 -11.14
C LEU A 240 -5.68 -17.16 -10.61
N SER A 241 -5.27 -15.91 -10.73
CA SER A 241 -4.03 -15.39 -10.16
C SER A 241 -4.32 -14.24 -9.19
N ILE A 242 -3.71 -14.36 -8.02
CA ILE A 242 -3.91 -13.52 -6.85
C ILE A 242 -2.57 -12.87 -6.54
N LEU A 243 -2.54 -11.53 -6.51
CA LEU A 243 -1.36 -10.76 -6.15
C LEU A 243 -1.75 -9.74 -5.09
N THR A 244 -1.56 -10.12 -3.83
CA THR A 244 -2.03 -9.35 -2.69
C THR A 244 -1.00 -9.34 -1.54
N GLU A 245 -1.22 -8.51 -0.53
CA GLU A 245 -0.33 -8.25 0.63
C GLU A 245 -1.14 -8.02 1.91
N ARG A 246 -0.49 -7.90 3.08
CA ARG A 246 -1.14 -7.73 4.39
C ARG A 246 -2.03 -8.92 4.77
N ARG A 247 -1.63 -10.12 4.36
CA ARG A 247 -2.22 -11.40 4.80
C ARG A 247 -1.43 -12.00 5.96
N VAL A 248 -0.14 -11.64 6.08
CA VAL A 248 0.74 -12.05 7.18
C VAL A 248 0.89 -10.92 8.20
N PHE A 249 1.15 -9.69 7.75
CA PHE A 249 1.32 -8.52 8.63
C PHE A 249 0.10 -7.59 8.60
N GLN A 250 -0.29 -7.05 9.75
CA GLN A 250 -1.41 -6.11 9.85
C GLN A 250 -1.03 -4.70 9.39
N PRO A 251 -1.95 -3.94 8.78
CA PRO A 251 -1.83 -2.48 8.66
C PRO A 251 -1.68 -1.86 10.05
N TYR A 252 -0.59 -1.12 10.29
CA TYR A 252 -0.29 -0.55 11.61
C TYR A 252 -1.24 0.61 11.96
N GLY A 253 -1.58 0.73 13.24
CA GLY A 253 -2.13 1.96 13.82
C GLY A 253 -1.03 2.94 14.23
N LEU A 254 -1.38 4.19 14.56
CA LEU A 254 -0.40 5.23 14.92
C LEU A 254 -0.84 6.06 16.13
N GLU A 255 0.12 6.64 16.86
CA GLU A 255 -0.10 7.43 18.09
C GLU A 255 -1.00 6.73 19.12
N GLY A 256 -0.91 5.40 19.21
CA GLY A 256 -1.69 4.57 20.14
C GLY A 256 -2.99 3.99 19.57
N GLY A 257 -3.28 4.22 18.29
CA GLY A 257 -4.35 3.52 17.58
C GLY A 257 -3.99 2.05 17.29
N MET A 258 -5.02 1.22 17.20
CA MET A 258 -4.93 -0.22 16.96
C MET A 258 -4.73 -0.53 15.46
N PRO A 259 -4.05 -1.65 15.13
CA PRO A 259 -3.89 -2.09 13.76
C PRO A 259 -5.21 -2.50 13.10
N GLY A 260 -5.28 -2.36 11.78
CA GLY A 260 -6.37 -2.91 10.97
C GLY A 260 -6.31 -4.44 10.88
N ALA A 261 -7.42 -5.06 10.51
CA ALA A 261 -7.48 -6.50 10.28
C ALA A 261 -6.70 -6.89 9.01
N LYS A 262 -6.02 -8.04 9.06
CA LYS A 262 -5.36 -8.64 7.89
C LYS A 262 -6.37 -8.96 6.80
N GLY A 263 -5.91 -8.98 5.56
CA GLY A 263 -6.67 -9.54 4.44
C GLY A 263 -6.75 -11.06 4.51
N LEU A 264 -7.70 -11.64 3.78
CA LEU A 264 -7.91 -13.08 3.68
C LEU A 264 -8.32 -13.45 2.26
N ASN A 265 -7.70 -14.49 1.71
CA ASN A 265 -8.00 -15.04 0.39
C ASN A 265 -8.45 -16.49 0.59
N LEU A 266 -9.74 -16.77 0.36
CA LEU A 266 -10.33 -18.09 0.54
C LEU A 266 -10.90 -18.61 -0.78
N LEU A 267 -10.71 -19.89 -1.04
CA LEU A 267 -11.43 -20.64 -2.07
C LEU A 267 -12.43 -21.57 -1.38
N LEU A 268 -13.71 -21.33 -1.61
CA LEU A 268 -14.78 -22.23 -1.21
C LEU A 268 -14.99 -23.22 -2.36
N LYS A 269 -14.62 -24.48 -2.12
CA LYS A 269 -14.71 -25.57 -3.09
C LYS A 269 -16.14 -26.10 -3.14
N ASN A 270 -16.55 -26.60 -4.31
CA ASN A 270 -17.86 -27.24 -4.46
C ASN A 270 -18.04 -28.51 -3.57
N ASP A 271 -16.93 -29.13 -3.14
CA ASP A 271 -16.95 -30.26 -2.19
C ASP A 271 -17.10 -29.84 -0.71
N GLY A 272 -17.36 -28.56 -0.45
CA GLY A 272 -17.57 -27.99 0.88
C GLY A 272 -16.28 -27.56 1.60
N ARG A 273 -15.09 -27.83 1.06
CA ARG A 273 -13.84 -27.37 1.68
C ARG A 273 -13.66 -25.87 1.53
N THR A 274 -13.05 -25.26 2.55
CA THR A 274 -12.54 -23.88 2.48
C THR A 274 -11.02 -23.91 2.52
N VAL A 275 -10.37 -23.41 1.48
CA VAL A 275 -8.91 -23.41 1.33
C VAL A 275 -8.38 -21.99 1.44
N TYR A 276 -7.42 -21.76 2.33
CA TYR A 276 -6.69 -20.50 2.40
C TYR A 276 -5.59 -20.46 1.32
N LEU A 277 -5.62 -19.45 0.46
CA LEU A 277 -4.76 -19.35 -0.72
C LEU A 277 -3.46 -18.57 -0.51
N GLY A 278 -3.19 -18.10 0.71
CA GLY A 278 -2.06 -17.22 0.98
C GLY A 278 -2.21 -15.83 0.33
N SER A 279 -1.14 -15.04 0.34
CA SER A 279 -1.12 -13.68 -0.20
C SER A 279 -0.97 -13.63 -1.71
N LYS A 280 -0.23 -14.58 -2.29
CA LYS A 280 0.07 -14.65 -3.72
C LYS A 280 0.03 -16.09 -4.19
N THR A 281 -0.74 -16.37 -5.22
CA THR A 281 -0.81 -17.71 -5.84
C THR A 281 -1.43 -17.62 -7.22
N ALA A 282 -1.21 -18.65 -8.03
CA ALA A 282 -1.89 -18.88 -9.29
C ALA A 282 -2.40 -20.32 -9.30
N ILE A 283 -3.70 -20.51 -9.51
CA ILE A 283 -4.37 -21.81 -9.43
C ILE A 283 -5.48 -21.91 -10.47
N ASP A 284 -5.83 -23.14 -10.83
CA ASP A 284 -7.06 -23.39 -11.59
C ASP A 284 -8.26 -23.53 -10.65
N VAL A 285 -9.37 -22.93 -11.04
CA VAL A 285 -10.67 -22.99 -10.35
C VAL A 285 -11.71 -23.62 -11.28
N ASN A 286 -12.64 -24.36 -10.69
CA ASN A 286 -13.67 -25.10 -11.43
C ASN A 286 -15.02 -24.39 -11.36
N PRO A 287 -15.97 -24.70 -12.26
CA PRO A 287 -17.35 -24.28 -12.13
C PRO A 287 -17.91 -24.59 -10.74
N GLY A 288 -18.52 -23.59 -10.09
CA GLY A 288 -19.07 -23.68 -8.75
C GLY A 288 -18.10 -23.32 -7.63
N ASP A 289 -16.79 -23.28 -7.87
CA ASP A 289 -15.85 -22.75 -6.88
C ASP A 289 -16.09 -21.25 -6.66
N VAL A 290 -15.96 -20.78 -5.41
CA VAL A 290 -16.12 -19.37 -5.04
C VAL A 290 -14.82 -18.83 -4.48
N PHE A 291 -14.27 -17.82 -5.13
CA PHE A 291 -13.17 -17.04 -4.55
C PHE A 291 -13.73 -15.90 -3.69
N LYS A 292 -13.47 -15.97 -2.38
CA LYS A 292 -13.78 -14.94 -1.40
C LYS A 292 -12.51 -14.19 -1.02
N VAL A 293 -12.46 -12.90 -1.32
CA VAL A 293 -11.44 -12.00 -0.81
C VAL A 293 -12.03 -11.06 0.24
N CYS A 294 -11.38 -11.03 1.40
CA CYS A 294 -11.60 -10.04 2.43
C CYS A 294 -10.39 -9.10 2.41
N THR A 295 -10.56 -7.86 1.98
CA THR A 295 -9.43 -6.92 1.92
C THR A 295 -9.06 -6.42 3.32
N PRO A 296 -7.81 -5.95 3.51
CA PRO A 296 -7.38 -5.40 4.79
C PRO A 296 -8.16 -4.12 5.14
N GLY A 297 -8.34 -3.88 6.45
CA GLY A 297 -8.78 -2.58 6.95
C GLY A 297 -7.63 -1.57 7.03
N GLY A 298 -7.93 -0.32 7.37
CA GLY A 298 -6.92 0.68 7.72
C GLY A 298 -6.62 0.66 9.22
N GLY A 299 -5.44 1.13 9.63
CA GLY A 299 -5.10 1.32 11.03
C GLY A 299 -5.82 2.53 11.66
N GLY A 300 -6.05 2.46 12.97
CA GLY A 300 -6.61 3.56 13.76
C GLY A 300 -5.54 4.56 14.21
N TRP A 301 -5.99 5.73 14.64
CA TRP A 301 -5.15 6.81 15.16
C TRP A 301 -5.54 7.18 16.59
N GLY A 302 -4.56 7.37 17.46
CA GLY A 302 -4.78 7.81 18.84
C GLY A 302 -5.32 6.71 19.75
N LYS A 303 -5.01 6.77 21.05
CA LYS A 303 -5.61 5.86 22.04
C LYS A 303 -7.13 6.08 22.12
N THR A 304 -7.87 4.98 22.21
CA THR A 304 -9.28 5.01 22.57
C THR A 304 -9.39 5.40 24.05
N SER A 305 -10.21 6.40 24.34
CA SER A 305 -10.58 6.79 25.72
C SER A 305 -11.46 5.73 26.37
#